data_AF-A0A945I347-F1
#
_entry.id   AF-A0A945I347-F1
#
_cell.length_a   1.000
_cell.length_b   1.000
_cell.length_c   1.000
_cell.angle_alpha   90.00
_cell.angle_beta   90.00
_cell.angle_gamma   90.00
#
_symmetry.space_group_name_H-M   'P 1'
#
loop_
_entity.id
_entity.type
_entity.pdbx_description
1 polymer ?
#
loop_
_entity_poly.entity_id
_entity_poly.type
_entity_poly.pdbx_seq_one_letter_code
_entity_poly.pdbx_strand_id
1 'polypeptide(L)'
;MTDLSEEASLKKELAGLFQYMQRVREEIAAIHYPADDENRFEKMSDQLDAIVETTKSATDQIMQTVEQSEDLLQELRDSLTDEDALAKIDKISASNSGLFEACSFQDLTGQRISKVVKSLTYVEDRVESLIEAWGKSELEKIAVASEDKSEDEKLLNGPQRQDEAISQSEIDALFD
;
A
#
# COMPACT_ATOMS: atom_id res chain seq x y z
N MET A 1 -5.30 60.58 2.98
CA MET A 1 -5.35 59.78 4.23
C MET A 1 -5.82 58.34 3.98
N THR A 2 -6.55 58.08 2.89
CA THR A 2 -6.95 56.75 2.39
C THR A 2 -5.79 55.93 1.79
N ASP A 3 -4.88 56.56 1.05
CA ASP A 3 -3.77 55.91 0.30
C ASP A 3 -2.75 55.18 1.21
N LEU A 4 -2.36 55.80 2.34
CA LEU A 4 -1.45 55.19 3.33
C LEU A 4 -2.07 53.99 4.06
N SER A 5 -3.40 53.95 4.19
CA SER A 5 -4.12 52.84 4.83
C SER A 5 -4.22 51.63 3.90
N GLU A 6 -4.38 51.85 2.59
CA GLU A 6 -4.37 50.80 1.57
C GLU A 6 -2.96 50.21 1.43
N GLU A 7 -1.92 51.04 1.37
CA GLU A 7 -0.52 50.57 1.34
C GLU A 7 -0.17 49.71 2.56
N ALA A 8 -0.60 50.12 3.76
CA ALA A 8 -0.41 49.35 4.98
C ALA A 8 -1.18 48.01 4.97
N SER A 9 -2.39 47.98 4.40
CA SER A 9 -3.18 46.76 4.25
C SER A 9 -2.51 45.78 3.28
N LEU A 10 -2.07 46.25 2.11
CA LEU A 10 -1.34 45.41 1.14
C LEU A 10 -0.04 44.87 1.72
N LYS A 11 0.73 45.67 2.48
CA LYS A 11 1.93 45.20 3.16
C LYS A 11 1.63 44.10 4.18
N LYS A 12 0.52 44.22 4.92
CA LYS A 12 0.07 43.20 5.87
C LYS A 12 -0.36 41.91 5.17
N GLU A 13 -1.10 42.02 4.07
CA GLU A 13 -1.50 40.87 3.25
C GLU A 13 -0.30 40.15 2.63
N LEU A 14 0.67 40.91 2.09
CA LEU A 14 1.90 40.35 1.53
C LEU A 14 2.75 39.65 2.60
N ALA A 15 2.88 40.24 3.80
CA ALA A 15 3.55 39.61 4.92
C ALA A 15 2.86 38.31 5.36
N GLY A 16 1.52 38.30 5.37
CA GLY A 16 0.73 37.09 5.65
C GLY A 16 0.95 36.00 4.60
N LEU A 17 0.96 36.35 3.31
CA LEU A 17 1.24 35.41 2.23
C LEU A 17 2.66 34.83 2.34
N PHE A 18 3.64 35.66 2.66
CA PHE A 18 5.02 35.21 2.86
C PHE A 18 5.14 34.22 4.04
N GLN A 19 4.50 34.51 5.18
CA GLN A 19 4.46 33.59 6.32
C GLN A 19 3.80 32.26 5.96
N TYR A 20 2.69 32.31 5.22
CA TYR A 20 2.01 31.10 4.74
C TYR A 20 2.90 30.28 3.80
N MET A 21 3.59 30.93 2.86
CA MET A 21 4.54 30.27 1.97
C MET A 21 5.71 29.61 2.72
N GLN A 22 6.25 30.26 3.77
CA GLN A 22 7.31 29.64 4.58
C GLN A 22 6.82 28.40 5.30
N ARG A 23 5.61 28.43 5.87
CA ARG A 23 5.01 27.26 6.50
C ARG A 23 4.81 26.11 5.50
N VAL A 24 4.28 26.40 4.31
CA VAL A 24 4.11 25.38 3.25
C VAL A 24 5.47 24.79 2.85
N ARG A 25 6.52 25.61 2.83
CA ARG A 25 7.88 25.18 2.53
C ARG A 25 8.43 24.23 3.60
N GLU A 26 8.20 24.53 4.89
CA GLU A 26 8.55 23.63 6.01
C GLU A 26 7.78 22.31 5.93
N GLU A 27 6.48 22.34 5.63
CA GLU A 27 5.66 21.14 5.49
C GLU A 27 6.12 20.26 4.32
N ILE A 28 6.49 20.84 3.17
CA ILE A 28 7.01 20.07 2.02
C ILE A 28 8.43 19.58 2.25
N ALA A 29 9.28 20.36 2.91
CA ALA A 29 10.58 19.89 3.35
C ALA A 29 10.43 18.67 4.29
N ALA A 30 9.45 18.68 5.20
CA ALA A 30 9.18 17.55 6.08
C ALA A 30 8.67 16.30 5.35
N ILE A 31 7.92 16.47 4.25
CA ILE A 31 7.48 15.37 3.39
C ILE A 31 8.67 14.79 2.59
N HIS A 32 9.57 15.64 2.10
CA HIS A 32 10.73 15.25 1.29
C HIS A 32 11.94 14.77 2.11
N TYR A 33 12.04 15.13 3.40
CA TYR A 33 13.22 14.83 4.23
C TYR A 33 12.96 13.61 5.12
N PRO A 34 13.29 12.39 4.66
CA PRO A 34 13.50 11.26 5.53
C PRO A 34 14.97 11.30 5.93
N ALA A 35 15.25 11.37 7.23
CA ALA A 35 16.61 11.35 7.75
C ALA A 35 17.36 10.02 7.48
N ASP A 36 16.77 9.05 6.76
CA ASP A 36 17.44 7.76 6.50
C ASP A 36 16.85 6.91 5.35
N ASP A 37 15.86 7.39 4.58
CA ASP A 37 15.11 6.49 3.69
C ASP A 37 14.70 7.15 2.37
N GLU A 38 15.56 7.05 1.34
CA GLU A 38 15.20 7.47 -0.03
C GLU A 38 13.83 6.89 -0.40
N ASN A 39 12.90 7.80 -0.72
CA ASN A 39 11.57 7.56 -1.30
C ASN A 39 10.55 6.78 -0.45
N ARG A 40 10.11 7.38 0.67
CA ARG A 40 8.96 6.89 1.46
C ARG A 40 7.69 6.64 0.62
N PHE A 41 7.42 7.46 -0.40
CA PHE A 41 6.26 7.29 -1.28
C PHE A 41 6.41 6.10 -2.23
N GLU A 42 7.54 5.97 -2.92
CA GLU A 42 7.90 4.81 -3.72
C GLU A 42 7.77 3.51 -2.90
N LYS A 43 8.34 3.48 -1.68
CA LYS A 43 8.19 2.33 -0.78
C LYS A 43 6.73 2.05 -0.40
N MET A 44 5.93 3.07 -0.13
CA MET A 44 4.50 2.87 0.17
C MET A 44 3.73 2.33 -1.03
N SER A 45 4.02 2.82 -2.24
CA SER A 45 3.42 2.33 -3.48
C SER A 45 3.78 0.87 -3.72
N ASP A 46 5.07 0.53 -3.62
CA ASP A 46 5.59 -0.82 -3.77
C ASP A 46 4.97 -1.80 -2.78
N GLN A 47 4.83 -1.39 -1.50
CA GLN A 47 4.18 -2.22 -0.49
C GLN A 47 2.70 -2.46 -0.79
N LEU A 48 1.99 -1.45 -1.31
CA LEU A 48 0.58 -1.61 -1.71
C LEU A 48 0.44 -2.54 -2.92
N ASP A 49 1.33 -2.44 -3.90
CA ASP A 49 1.35 -3.35 -5.06
C ASP A 49 1.67 -4.79 -4.64
N ALA A 50 2.65 -4.98 -3.74
CA ALA A 50 2.98 -6.29 -3.17
C ALA A 50 1.79 -6.91 -2.41
N ILE A 51 1.00 -6.10 -1.68
CA ILE A 51 -0.23 -6.55 -1.03
C ILE A 51 -1.25 -7.02 -2.06
N VAL A 52 -1.44 -6.28 -3.15
CA VAL A 52 -2.38 -6.68 -4.22
C VAL A 52 -1.96 -7.99 -4.85
N GLU A 53 -0.68 -8.14 -5.18
CA GLU A 53 -0.13 -9.35 -5.78
C GLU A 53 -0.26 -10.56 -4.85
N THR A 54 0.19 -10.43 -3.59
CA THR A 54 0.12 -11.50 -2.59
C THR A 54 -1.32 -11.94 -2.35
N THR A 55 -2.24 -10.98 -2.23
CA THR A 55 -3.67 -11.27 -2.00
C THR A 55 -4.30 -11.96 -3.21
N LYS A 56 -3.92 -11.56 -4.43
CA LYS A 56 -4.37 -12.20 -5.67
C LYS A 56 -3.86 -13.63 -5.75
N SER A 57 -2.56 -13.83 -5.54
CA SER A 57 -1.94 -15.16 -5.57
C SER A 57 -2.57 -16.12 -4.55
N ALA A 58 -2.80 -15.65 -3.31
CA ALA A 58 -3.49 -16.43 -2.30
C ALA A 58 -4.93 -16.80 -2.72
N THR A 59 -5.64 -15.88 -3.37
CA THR A 59 -7.00 -16.10 -3.86
C THR A 59 -7.03 -17.12 -5.01
N ASP A 60 -6.11 -17.00 -5.96
CA ASP A 60 -5.94 -17.95 -7.07
C ASP A 60 -5.65 -19.36 -6.53
N GLN A 61 -4.79 -19.48 -5.51
CA GLN A 61 -4.49 -20.75 -4.86
C GLN A 61 -5.70 -21.35 -4.12
N ILE A 62 -6.49 -20.52 -3.43
CA ILE A 62 -7.74 -20.95 -2.78
C ILE A 62 -8.71 -21.48 -3.84
N MET A 63 -8.93 -20.73 -4.93
CA MET A 63 -9.83 -21.15 -6.01
C MET A 63 -9.39 -22.47 -6.63
N GLN A 64 -8.09 -22.62 -6.94
CA GLN A 64 -7.56 -23.87 -7.47
C GLN A 64 -7.75 -25.05 -6.52
N THR A 65 -7.59 -24.83 -5.21
CA THR A 65 -7.82 -25.86 -4.18
C THR A 65 -9.30 -26.27 -4.14
N VAL A 66 -10.21 -25.31 -4.30
CA VAL A 66 -11.65 -25.59 -4.35
C VAL A 66 -12.03 -26.33 -5.65
N GLU A 67 -11.44 -25.98 -6.80
CA GLU A 67 -11.63 -26.72 -8.06
C GLU A 67 -11.22 -28.19 -7.92
N GLN A 68 -10.03 -28.45 -7.36
CA GLN A 68 -9.55 -29.81 -7.09
C GLN A 68 -10.47 -30.57 -6.12
N SER A 69 -11.05 -29.86 -5.14
CA SER A 69 -12.03 -30.42 -4.20
C SER A 69 -13.32 -30.83 -4.92
N GLU A 70 -13.82 -30.02 -5.85
CA GLU A 70 -14.99 -30.36 -6.68
C GLU A 70 -14.73 -31.58 -7.56
N ASP A 71 -13.57 -31.67 -8.21
CA ASP A 71 -13.22 -32.84 -9.04
C ASP A 71 -13.28 -34.14 -8.23
N LEU A 72 -12.70 -34.13 -7.02
CA LEU A 72 -12.75 -35.29 -6.11
C LEU A 72 -14.16 -35.60 -5.61
N LEU A 73 -14.98 -34.59 -5.34
CA LEU A 73 -16.38 -34.75 -4.95
C LEU A 73 -17.20 -35.37 -6.08
N GLN A 74 -16.92 -34.98 -7.33
CA GLN A 74 -17.57 -35.55 -8.51
C GLN A 74 -17.19 -37.02 -8.70
N GLU A 75 -15.90 -37.37 -8.57
CA GLU A 75 -15.46 -38.78 -8.60
C GLU A 75 -16.14 -39.61 -7.49
N LEU A 76 -16.23 -39.07 -6.28
CA LEU A 76 -16.93 -39.71 -5.17
C LEU A 76 -18.42 -39.91 -5.49
N ARG A 77 -19.08 -38.89 -6.05
CA ARG A 77 -20.48 -38.95 -6.45
C ARG A 77 -20.74 -40.09 -7.44
N ASP A 78 -19.88 -40.25 -8.43
CA ASP A 78 -20.01 -41.26 -9.48
C ASP A 78 -19.81 -42.69 -8.94
N SER A 79 -19.07 -42.85 -7.83
CA SER A 79 -18.77 -44.14 -7.21
C SER A 79 -19.78 -44.58 -6.14
N LEU A 80 -20.61 -43.68 -5.64
CA LEU A 80 -21.49 -43.91 -4.50
C LEU A 80 -22.97 -44.01 -4.92
N THR A 81 -23.69 -44.91 -4.25
CA THR A 81 -25.16 -45.06 -4.41
C THR A 81 -25.93 -44.72 -3.15
N ASP A 82 -25.23 -44.44 -2.03
CA ASP A 82 -25.85 -44.10 -0.75
C ASP A 82 -26.43 -42.68 -0.78
N GLU A 83 -27.76 -42.56 -0.57
CA GLU A 83 -28.46 -41.27 -0.67
C GLU A 83 -27.99 -40.26 0.38
N ASP A 84 -27.64 -40.68 1.59
CA ASP A 84 -27.16 -39.78 2.64
C ASP A 84 -25.75 -39.23 2.32
N ALA A 85 -24.86 -40.07 1.79
CA ALA A 85 -23.55 -39.65 1.29
C ALA A 85 -23.68 -38.66 0.11
N LEU A 86 -24.56 -38.95 -0.86
CA LEU A 86 -24.81 -38.06 -2.00
C LEU A 86 -25.37 -36.70 -1.55
N ALA A 87 -26.29 -36.68 -0.58
CA ALA A 87 -26.83 -35.44 -0.01
C ALA A 87 -25.77 -34.62 0.75
N LYS A 88 -24.75 -35.25 1.33
CA LYS A 88 -23.60 -34.54 1.93
C LYS A 88 -22.68 -33.96 0.87
N ILE A 89 -22.42 -34.70 -0.21
CA ILE A 89 -21.65 -34.20 -1.36
C ILE A 89 -22.32 -32.94 -1.92
N ASP A 90 -23.64 -32.96 -2.14
CA ASP A 90 -24.39 -31.77 -2.60
C ASP A 90 -24.21 -30.55 -1.69
N LYS A 91 -24.21 -30.77 -0.36
CA LYS A 91 -23.98 -29.69 0.61
C LYS A 91 -22.56 -29.14 0.56
N ILE A 92 -21.56 -30.01 0.36
CA ILE A 92 -20.16 -29.57 0.24
C ILE A 92 -19.99 -28.78 -1.07
N SER A 93 -20.53 -29.26 -2.19
CA SER A 93 -20.44 -28.55 -3.47
C SER A 93 -21.14 -27.19 -3.46
N ALA A 94 -22.28 -27.09 -2.75
CA ALA A 94 -22.91 -25.79 -2.51
C ALA A 94 -22.03 -24.86 -1.67
N SER A 95 -21.31 -25.38 -0.67
CA SER A 95 -20.37 -24.60 0.14
C SER A 95 -19.17 -24.11 -0.68
N ASN A 96 -18.60 -24.97 -1.53
CA ASN A 96 -17.51 -24.63 -2.44
C ASN A 96 -17.93 -23.56 -3.46
N SER A 97 -19.15 -23.65 -3.98
CA SER A 97 -19.74 -22.61 -4.84
C SER A 97 -19.81 -21.25 -4.12
N GLY A 98 -20.18 -21.24 -2.84
CA GLY A 98 -20.16 -20.04 -2.01
C GLY A 98 -18.76 -19.46 -1.79
N LEU A 99 -17.73 -20.32 -1.70
CA LEU A 99 -16.33 -19.87 -1.63
C LEU A 99 -15.88 -19.19 -2.93
N PHE A 100 -16.24 -19.73 -4.10
CA PHE A 100 -15.95 -19.08 -5.38
C PHE A 100 -16.57 -17.68 -5.46
N GLU A 101 -17.85 -17.56 -5.08
CA GLU A 101 -18.54 -16.28 -5.09
C GLU A 101 -17.87 -15.28 -4.14
N ALA A 102 -17.51 -15.71 -2.92
CA ALA A 102 -16.80 -14.87 -1.96
C ALA A 102 -15.43 -14.41 -2.48
N CYS A 103 -14.67 -15.31 -3.11
CA CYS A 103 -13.36 -15.00 -3.68
C CYS A 103 -13.45 -14.06 -4.90
N SER A 104 -14.55 -14.14 -5.67
CA SER A 104 -14.76 -13.27 -6.84
C SER A 104 -14.82 -11.77 -6.50
N PHE A 105 -15.18 -11.42 -5.25
CA PHE A 105 -15.17 -10.03 -4.77
C PHE A 105 -13.76 -9.44 -4.59
N GLN A 106 -12.70 -10.28 -4.57
CA GLN A 106 -11.32 -9.81 -4.43
C GLN A 106 -10.89 -8.91 -5.59
N ASP A 107 -11.41 -9.13 -6.80
CA ASP A 107 -11.11 -8.29 -7.96
C ASP A 107 -11.50 -6.83 -7.70
N LEU A 108 -12.65 -6.58 -7.07
CA LEU A 108 -13.07 -5.22 -6.70
C LEU A 108 -12.14 -4.57 -5.67
N THR A 109 -11.61 -5.37 -4.72
CA THR A 109 -10.64 -4.89 -3.74
C THR A 109 -9.32 -4.54 -4.41
N GLY A 110 -8.80 -5.38 -5.31
CA GLY A 110 -7.59 -5.10 -6.10
C GLY A 110 -7.73 -3.83 -6.93
N GLN A 111 -8.87 -3.64 -7.60
CA GLN A 111 -9.17 -2.41 -8.34
C GLN A 111 -9.21 -1.16 -7.44
N ARG A 112 -9.77 -1.27 -6.23
CA ARG A 112 -9.82 -0.15 -5.27
C ARG A 112 -8.43 0.22 -4.77
N ILE A 113 -7.61 -0.75 -4.41
CA ILE A 113 -6.23 -0.50 -3.97
C ILE A 113 -5.43 0.13 -5.12
N SER A 114 -5.55 -0.39 -6.35
CA SER A 114 -4.91 0.20 -7.53
C SER A 114 -5.28 1.68 -7.75
N LYS A 115 -6.52 2.09 -7.43
CA LYS A 115 -6.93 3.50 -7.48
C LYS A 115 -6.29 4.35 -6.39
N VAL A 116 -6.12 3.79 -5.19
CA VAL A 116 -5.42 4.46 -4.08
C VAL A 116 -3.96 4.66 -4.45
N VAL A 117 -3.28 3.63 -4.96
CA VAL A 117 -1.89 3.70 -5.44
C VAL A 117 -1.72 4.82 -6.46
N LYS A 118 -2.55 4.85 -7.52
CA LYS A 118 -2.53 5.93 -8.52
C LYS A 118 -2.74 7.33 -7.93
N SER A 119 -3.55 7.44 -6.88
CA SER A 119 -3.79 8.72 -6.22
C SER A 119 -2.59 9.16 -5.39
N LEU A 120 -1.88 8.20 -4.76
CA LEU A 120 -0.63 8.47 -4.04
C LEU A 120 0.48 8.89 -5.00
N THR A 121 0.65 8.20 -6.14
CA THR A 121 1.60 8.60 -7.20
C THR A 121 1.32 10.02 -7.69
N TYR A 122 0.04 10.37 -7.91
CA TYR A 122 -0.32 11.73 -8.30
C TYR A 122 0.07 12.80 -7.25
N VAL A 123 -0.06 12.46 -5.95
CA VAL A 123 0.38 13.36 -4.86
C VAL A 123 1.90 13.47 -4.85
N GLU A 124 2.61 12.37 -5.01
CA GLU A 124 4.08 12.31 -5.12
C GLU A 124 4.60 13.20 -6.26
N ASP A 125 4.10 13.02 -7.48
CA ASP A 125 4.46 13.84 -8.66
C ASP A 125 4.28 15.34 -8.39
N ARG A 126 3.21 15.70 -7.64
CA ARG A 126 2.90 17.10 -7.35
C ARG A 126 3.83 17.68 -6.29
N VAL A 127 4.19 16.88 -5.28
CA VAL A 127 5.17 17.25 -4.27
C VAL A 127 6.54 17.42 -4.93
N GLU A 128 6.94 16.50 -5.80
CA GLU A 128 8.19 16.58 -6.58
C GLU A 128 8.22 17.85 -7.44
N SER A 129 7.15 18.15 -8.16
CA SER A 129 7.03 19.40 -8.93
C SER A 129 7.22 20.67 -8.08
N LEU A 130 6.73 20.66 -6.82
CA LEU A 130 6.89 21.79 -5.90
C LEU A 130 8.34 21.90 -5.40
N ILE A 131 8.98 20.76 -5.15
CA ILE A 131 10.40 20.67 -4.79
C ILE A 131 11.28 21.22 -5.91
N GLU A 132 11.03 20.80 -7.15
CA GLU A 132 11.75 21.29 -8.34
C GLU A 132 11.58 22.80 -8.52
N ALA A 133 10.35 23.31 -8.39
CA ALA A 133 10.05 24.73 -8.55
C ALA A 133 10.77 25.62 -7.52
N TRP A 134 11.04 25.11 -6.32
CA TRP A 134 11.75 25.84 -5.27
C TRP A 134 13.25 25.61 -5.24
N GLY A 135 13.73 24.52 -5.82
CA GLY A 135 15.12 24.11 -5.81
C GLY A 135 15.43 23.20 -4.61
N LYS A 136 15.79 21.96 -4.91
CA LYS A 136 16.10 20.90 -3.93
C LYS A 136 17.12 21.35 -2.86
N SER A 137 18.18 22.05 -3.27
CA SER A 137 19.22 22.57 -2.37
C SER A 137 18.74 23.61 -1.36
N GLU A 138 17.63 24.30 -1.65
CA GLU A 138 17.06 25.28 -0.72
C GLU A 138 16.12 24.60 0.30
N LEU A 139 15.52 23.47 -0.04
CA LEU A 139 14.70 22.69 0.88
C LEU A 139 15.55 21.85 1.84
N GLU A 140 16.65 21.28 1.37
CA GLU A 140 17.61 20.54 2.21
C GLU A 140 18.24 21.38 3.33
N LYS A 141 18.25 22.71 3.18
CA LYS A 141 18.72 23.65 4.21
C LYS A 141 17.71 23.86 5.35
N ILE A 142 16.46 23.44 5.16
CA ILE A 142 15.44 23.55 6.21
C ILE A 142 15.67 22.41 7.20
N ALA A 143 15.93 22.77 8.45
CA ALA A 143 16.00 21.81 9.54
C ALA A 143 14.60 21.25 9.80
N VAL A 144 14.38 20.01 9.41
CA VAL A 144 13.18 19.25 9.75
C VAL A 144 13.45 18.49 11.05
N ALA A 145 12.52 18.56 12.00
CA ALA A 145 12.59 17.72 13.20
C ALA A 145 12.38 16.26 12.77
N SER A 146 13.38 15.39 12.97
CA SER A 146 13.23 13.96 12.74
C SER A 146 12.37 13.35 13.84
N GLU A 147 11.33 12.61 13.46
CA GLU A 147 10.67 11.68 14.38
C GLU A 147 11.62 10.48 14.56
N ASP A 148 12.30 10.41 15.71
CA ASP A 148 13.08 9.23 16.09
C ASP A 148 12.11 8.05 16.27
N LYS A 149 12.10 7.11 15.32
CA LYS A 149 11.41 5.83 15.45
C LYS A 149 11.95 5.09 16.67
N SER A 150 11.07 4.53 17.49
CA SER A 150 11.49 3.64 18.57
C SER A 150 12.20 2.38 18.03
N GLU A 151 13.01 1.73 18.86
CA GLU A 151 13.71 0.48 18.46
C GLU A 151 12.72 -0.60 18.01
N ASP A 152 11.54 -0.68 18.63
CA ASP A 152 10.49 -1.63 18.25
C ASP A 152 9.91 -1.30 16.86
N GLU A 153 9.70 -0.02 16.54
CA GLU A 153 9.20 0.40 15.22
C GLU A 153 10.21 0.15 14.09
N LYS A 154 11.51 0.10 14.40
CA LYS A 154 12.55 -0.27 13.42
C LYS A 154 12.57 -1.78 13.12
N LEU A 155 12.03 -2.60 14.02
CA LEU A 155 11.95 -4.05 13.86
C LEU A 155 10.68 -4.52 13.14
N LEU A 156 9.66 -3.66 13.02
CA LEU A 156 8.43 -3.93 12.29
C LEU A 156 8.64 -3.82 10.78
N ASN A 157 9.37 -4.78 10.22
CA ASN A 157 9.43 -4.98 8.78
C ASN A 157 8.24 -5.84 8.35
N GLY A 158 7.49 -5.38 7.36
CA GLY A 158 6.40 -6.15 6.76
C GLY A 158 6.91 -7.43 6.08
N PRO A 159 6.01 -8.26 5.51
CA PRO A 159 6.40 -9.41 4.72
C PRO A 159 7.45 -9.00 3.68
N GLN A 160 8.62 -9.63 3.70
CA GLN A 160 9.70 -9.32 2.78
C GLN A 160 9.27 -9.67 1.35
N ARG A 161 9.65 -8.83 0.38
CA ARG A 161 9.44 -9.12 -1.03
C ARG A 161 10.23 -10.37 -1.40
N GLN A 162 9.77 -11.17 -2.37
CA GLN A 162 10.44 -12.43 -2.75
C GLN A 162 11.88 -12.23 -3.25
N ASP A 163 12.19 -11.06 -3.80
CA ASP A 163 13.52 -10.65 -4.26
C ASP A 163 14.47 -10.19 -3.13
N GLU A 164 13.92 -9.81 -1.97
CA GLU A 164 14.68 -9.41 -0.78
C GLU A 164 14.65 -10.46 0.34
N ALA A 165 13.76 -11.46 0.22
CA ALA A 165 13.63 -12.54 1.16
C ALA A 165 14.89 -13.41 1.15
N ILE A 166 15.48 -13.62 2.32
CA ILE A 166 16.56 -14.59 2.50
C ILE A 166 16.07 -15.96 1.98
N SER A 167 16.87 -16.58 1.13
CA SER A 167 16.54 -17.88 0.58
C SER A 167 16.57 -18.96 1.67
N GLN A 168 15.73 -20.00 1.55
CA GLN A 168 15.73 -21.10 2.52
C GLN A 168 17.12 -21.74 2.68
N SER A 169 17.91 -21.80 1.60
CA SER A 169 19.30 -22.26 1.64
C SER A 169 20.22 -21.39 2.50
N GLU A 170 19.98 -20.09 2.56
CA GLU A 170 20.73 -19.17 3.42
C GLU A 170 20.25 -19.25 4.88
N ILE A 171 18.96 -19.52 5.11
CA ILE A 171 18.44 -19.82 6.46
C ILE A 171 19.11 -21.08 6.99
N ASP A 172 19.13 -22.16 6.21
CA ASP A 172 19.69 -23.44 6.61
C ASP A 172 21.18 -23.31 6.95
N ALA A 173 21.94 -22.49 6.19
CA ALA A 173 23.35 -22.19 6.45
C ALA A 173 23.64 -21.41 7.74
N LEU A 174 22.63 -20.81 8.40
CA LEU A 174 22.78 -20.12 9.69
C LEU A 174 22.66 -21.07 10.90
N PHE A 175 22.12 -22.27 10.69
CA PHE A 175 21.85 -23.25 11.76
C PHE A 175 22.72 -24.52 11.66
N ASP A 176 23.59 -24.62 10.66
CA ASP A 176 24.65 -25.63 10.50
C ASP A 176 26.04 -25.09 10.93
#